data_AF-A0A398AVU8-F1
#
_entry.id   AF-A0A398AVU8-F1
#
_cell.length_a   1.000
_cell.length_b   1.000
_cell.length_c   1.000
_cell.angle_alpha   90.00
_cell.angle_beta   90.00
_cell.angle_gamma   90.00
#
_symmetry.space_group_name_H-M   'P 1'
#
loop_
_entity.id
_entity.type
_entity.pdbx_description
1 polymer ?
#
loop_
_entity_poly.entity_id
_entity_poly.type
_entity_poly.pdbx_seq_one_letter_code
_entity_poly.pdbx_strand_id
1 'polypeptide(L)'
;MERHAHVLGSFLYASGHVREAYEALSKVQSTILFMVVALEARELEVLCSLNAVETLRGVSCYEEMTKKEDCIRALAHLSRGDYYISACKFQEVMNMKHIRKLWTYWSFELSTLDDIYMYCTWTAIATMSRREIQEVADDMDKITFKERKKIESKEKKRVNYSYRYMLSQYNARNYSECIRFLHQQLQAKARRDIYLSDHVDRLFHLIKERCMRESKKFCSDFEKLSAIINN
;
A
#
# COMPACT_ATOMS: atom_id res chain seq x y z
N MET A 1 26.46 22.92 6.01
CA MET A 1 26.84 21.51 5.72
C MET A 1 25.70 20.73 5.09
N GLU A 2 24.46 20.83 5.57
CA GLU A 2 23.29 20.09 5.06
C GLU A 2 23.06 20.24 3.54
N ARG A 3 23.18 21.47 2.99
CA ARG A 3 23.05 21.69 1.54
C ARG A 3 24.07 20.89 0.72
N HIS A 4 25.31 20.77 1.18
CA HIS A 4 26.34 20.01 0.47
C HIS A 4 26.09 18.51 0.56
N ALA A 5 25.64 18.03 1.72
CA ALA A 5 25.23 16.64 1.92
C ALA A 5 24.05 16.26 1.02
N HIS A 6 23.03 17.13 0.90
CA HIS A 6 21.91 16.92 0.00
C HIS A 6 22.35 16.87 -1.47
N VAL A 7 23.16 17.83 -1.93
CA VAL A 7 23.64 17.87 -3.33
C VAL A 7 24.46 16.63 -3.67
N LEU A 8 25.41 16.25 -2.81
CA LEU A 8 26.22 15.04 -2.99
C LEU A 8 25.33 13.78 -3.02
N GLY A 9 24.41 13.67 -2.06
CA GLY A 9 23.48 12.55 -1.97
C GLY A 9 22.59 12.41 -3.20
N SER A 10 22.05 13.52 -3.72
CA SER A 10 21.28 13.53 -4.97
C SER A 10 22.11 13.08 -6.17
N PHE A 11 23.35 13.55 -6.28
CA PHE A 11 24.25 13.14 -7.37
C PHE A 11 24.60 11.65 -7.32
N LEU A 12 24.93 11.13 -6.14
CA LEU A 12 25.25 9.72 -5.93
C LEU A 12 24.05 8.83 -6.26
N TYR A 13 22.86 9.21 -5.80
CA TYR A 13 21.63 8.48 -6.09
C TYR A 13 21.32 8.44 -7.58
N ALA A 14 21.38 9.59 -8.26
CA ALA A 14 21.19 9.67 -9.70
C ALA A 14 22.23 8.86 -10.50
N SER A 15 23.40 8.59 -9.91
CA SER A 15 24.47 7.78 -10.49
C SER A 15 24.37 6.29 -10.13
N GLY A 16 23.34 5.86 -9.39
CA GLY A 16 23.13 4.47 -8.98
C GLY A 16 23.89 4.02 -7.74
N HIS A 17 24.62 4.92 -7.07
CA HIS A 17 25.38 4.66 -5.84
C HIS A 17 24.47 4.79 -4.61
N VAL A 18 23.52 3.86 -4.44
CA VAL A 18 22.45 3.94 -3.44
C VAL A 18 22.99 3.95 -2.01
N ARG A 19 24.01 3.14 -1.69
CA ARG A 19 24.59 3.04 -0.34
C ARG A 19 25.31 4.33 0.05
N GLU A 20 26.13 4.85 -0.85
CA GLU A 20 26.89 6.09 -0.66
C GLU A 20 25.94 7.30 -0.60
N ALA A 21 24.87 7.29 -1.40
CA ALA A 21 23.82 8.28 -1.32
C ALA A 21 23.12 8.26 0.05
N TYR A 22 22.82 7.08 0.60
CA TYR A 22 22.25 6.94 1.93
C TYR A 22 23.18 7.55 2.99
N GLU A 23 24.46 7.21 2.96
CA GLU A 23 25.45 7.73 3.91
C GLU A 23 25.56 9.26 3.84
N ALA A 24 25.57 9.84 2.64
CA ALA A 24 25.57 11.28 2.44
C ALA A 24 24.28 11.94 2.98
N LEU A 25 23.12 11.36 2.67
CA LEU A 25 21.80 11.89 3.04
C LEU A 25 21.41 11.65 4.51
N SER A 26 22.06 10.70 5.19
CA SER A 26 21.85 10.41 6.62
C SER A 26 22.08 11.63 7.53
N LYS A 27 22.79 12.64 7.01
CA LYS A 27 23.04 13.95 7.66
C LYS A 27 21.88 14.94 7.50
N VAL A 28 20.88 14.63 6.65
CA VAL A 28 19.72 15.46 6.31
C VAL A 28 18.46 14.60 6.20
N GLN A 29 18.11 13.95 7.33
CA GLN A 29 17.09 12.89 7.40
C GLN A 29 15.65 13.37 7.15
N SER A 30 15.42 14.68 7.16
CA SER A 30 14.10 15.31 6.98
C SER A 30 13.63 15.39 5.52
N THR A 31 14.29 14.70 4.59
CA THR A 31 14.01 14.81 3.17
C THR A 31 13.34 13.54 2.62
N ILE A 32 12.37 13.71 1.72
CA ILE A 32 11.76 12.59 0.99
C ILE A 32 12.82 11.78 0.24
N LEU A 33 13.84 12.46 -0.32
CA LEU A 33 14.94 11.79 -1.00
C LEU A 33 15.71 10.85 -0.06
N PHE A 34 16.05 11.29 1.16
CA PHE A 34 16.65 10.41 2.16
C PHE A 34 15.78 9.17 2.40
N MET A 35 14.47 9.36 2.56
CA MET A 35 13.56 8.25 2.83
C MET A 35 13.45 7.25 1.66
N VAL A 36 13.42 7.75 0.42
CA VAL A 36 13.46 6.93 -0.80
C VAL A 36 14.74 6.10 -0.84
N VAL A 37 15.88 6.76 -0.66
CA VAL A 37 17.20 6.12 -0.71
C VAL A 37 17.36 5.09 0.42
N ALA A 38 16.86 5.40 1.63
CA ALA A 38 16.85 4.46 2.74
C ALA A 38 15.97 3.23 2.46
N LEU A 39 14.84 3.39 1.75
CA LEU A 39 13.97 2.27 1.35
C LEU A 39 14.71 1.33 0.39
N GLU A 40 15.36 1.91 -0.63
CA GLU A 40 16.14 1.15 -1.62
C GLU A 40 17.39 0.50 -1.02
N ALA A 41 18.05 1.18 -0.07
CA ALA A 41 19.17 0.65 0.70
C ALA A 41 18.76 -0.43 1.73
N ARG A 42 17.45 -0.72 1.86
CA ARG A 42 16.85 -1.65 2.84
C ARG A 42 17.09 -1.25 4.30
N GLU A 43 17.22 0.04 4.57
CA GLU A 43 17.32 0.63 5.91
C GLU A 43 15.93 0.83 6.54
N LEU A 44 15.17 -0.27 6.63
CA LEU A 44 13.75 -0.27 6.94
C LEU A 44 13.46 0.19 8.38
N GLU A 45 14.32 -0.16 9.34
CA GLU A 45 14.15 0.22 10.75
C GLU A 45 14.30 1.73 10.96
N VAL A 46 15.21 2.36 10.23
CA VAL A 46 15.37 3.81 10.22
C VAL A 46 14.07 4.46 9.75
N LEU A 47 13.52 4.00 8.63
CA LEU A 47 12.26 4.54 8.09
C LEU A 47 11.09 4.42 9.05
N CYS A 48 10.97 3.29 9.75
CA CYS A 48 9.91 3.05 10.71
C CYS A 48 10.07 3.86 12.01
N SER A 49 11.29 4.26 12.36
CA SER A 49 11.61 5.00 13.60
C SER A 49 11.78 6.52 13.41
N LEU A 50 11.85 7.01 12.16
CA LEU A 50 11.93 8.44 11.87
C LEU A 50 10.70 9.19 12.39
N ASN A 51 10.95 10.19 13.23
CA ASN A 51 9.95 11.17 13.61
C ASN A 51 9.40 11.88 12.36
N ALA A 52 8.11 12.25 12.41
CA ALA A 52 7.51 13.03 11.34
C ALA A 52 8.27 14.35 11.17
N VAL A 53 8.41 14.82 9.93
CA VAL A 53 9.06 16.11 9.64
C VAL A 53 8.11 17.23 10.08
N GLU A 54 8.11 17.57 11.37
CA GLU A 54 7.26 18.62 11.91
C GLU A 54 7.70 20.03 11.49
N THR A 55 8.94 20.15 11.00
CA THR A 55 9.58 21.43 10.63
C THR A 55 8.92 22.14 9.44
N LEU A 56 8.03 21.48 8.71
CA LEU A 56 7.32 22.03 7.56
C LEU A 56 5.86 22.44 7.87
N ARG A 57 5.41 22.33 9.13
CA ARG A 57 4.04 22.74 9.52
C ARG A 57 3.79 24.20 9.13
N GLY A 58 2.77 24.42 8.30
CA GLY A 58 2.38 25.75 7.80
C GLY A 58 2.79 26.05 6.36
N VAL A 59 3.59 25.19 5.71
CA VAL A 59 3.90 25.30 4.28
C VAL A 59 2.79 24.66 3.44
N SER A 60 2.46 25.22 2.28
CA SER A 60 1.38 24.73 1.41
C SER A 60 1.57 23.27 0.96
N CYS A 61 2.80 22.81 0.82
CA CYS A 61 3.13 21.43 0.43
C CYS A 61 3.24 20.45 1.62
N TYR A 62 3.03 20.91 2.87
CA TYR A 62 3.23 20.09 4.07
C TYR A 62 2.38 18.81 4.09
N GLU A 63 1.10 18.95 3.76
CA GLU A 63 0.16 17.81 3.73
C GLU A 63 0.60 16.77 2.69
N GLU A 64 1.10 17.22 1.54
CA GLU A 64 1.58 16.37 0.46
C GLU A 64 2.85 15.63 0.84
N MET A 65 3.84 16.32 1.42
CA MET A 65 5.07 15.71 1.88
C MET A 65 4.79 14.67 2.96
N THR A 66 3.98 15.02 3.95
CA THR A 66 3.58 14.09 5.03
C THR A 66 2.99 12.80 4.46
N LYS A 67 2.17 12.89 3.40
CA LYS A 67 1.54 11.71 2.79
C LYS A 67 2.51 10.88 1.95
N LYS A 68 3.49 11.50 1.30
CA LYS A 68 4.61 10.77 0.67
C LYS A 68 5.42 10.03 1.73
N GLU A 69 5.71 10.67 2.87
CA GLU A 69 6.39 9.99 3.98
C GLU A 69 5.57 8.82 4.52
N ASP A 70 4.26 9.01 4.74
CA ASP A 70 3.36 7.94 5.19
C ASP A 70 3.39 6.74 4.23
N CYS A 71 3.40 7.00 2.92
CA CYS A 71 3.52 5.97 1.90
C CYS A 71 4.86 5.23 1.97
N ILE A 72 5.98 5.93 2.14
CA ILE A 72 7.31 5.30 2.29
C ILE A 72 7.36 4.44 3.56
N ARG A 73 6.85 4.96 4.68
CA ARG A 73 6.75 4.20 5.93
C ARG A 73 5.85 2.97 5.77
N ALA A 74 4.74 3.07 5.05
CA ALA A 74 3.86 1.95 4.76
C ALA A 74 4.57 0.85 3.96
N LEU A 75 5.37 1.23 2.96
CA LEU A 75 6.21 0.32 2.18
C LEU A 75 7.34 -0.31 3.02
N ALA A 76 7.94 0.45 3.94
CA ALA A 76 8.94 -0.08 4.86
C ALA A 76 8.34 -1.15 5.80
N HIS A 77 7.17 -0.87 6.39
CA HIS A 77 6.44 -1.87 7.19
C HIS A 77 6.01 -3.09 6.38
N LEU A 78 5.54 -2.90 5.14
CA LEU A 78 5.23 -4.01 4.23
C LEU A 78 6.46 -4.90 4.03
N SER A 79 7.60 -4.29 3.69
CA SER A 79 8.88 -4.98 3.45
C SER A 79 9.39 -5.76 4.67
N ARG A 80 9.06 -5.30 5.89
CA ARG A 80 9.37 -6.01 7.15
C ARG A 80 8.39 -7.15 7.47
N GLY A 81 7.25 -7.22 6.78
CA GLY A 81 6.15 -8.13 7.10
C GLY A 81 5.21 -7.62 8.20
N ASP A 82 5.31 -6.34 8.58
CA ASP A 82 4.45 -5.68 9.57
C ASP A 82 3.11 -5.25 8.94
N TYR A 83 2.36 -6.24 8.43
CA TYR A 83 1.22 -6.01 7.53
C TYR A 83 0.10 -5.15 8.15
N TYR A 84 -0.19 -5.28 9.44
CA TYR A 84 -1.22 -4.46 10.09
C TYR A 84 -0.85 -2.97 10.08
N ILE A 85 0.37 -2.63 10.47
CA ILE A 85 0.84 -1.24 10.51
C ILE A 85 0.89 -0.67 9.09
N SER A 86 1.35 -1.48 8.14
CA SER A 86 1.33 -1.13 6.72
C SER A 86 -0.08 -0.80 6.23
N ALA A 87 -1.09 -1.62 6.56
CA ALA A 87 -2.49 -1.39 6.20
C ALA A 87 -3.03 -0.06 6.75
N CYS A 88 -2.78 0.23 8.04
CA CYS A 88 -3.19 1.48 8.68
C CYS A 88 -2.58 2.68 7.96
N LYS A 89 -1.27 2.66 7.67
CA LYS A 89 -0.60 3.77 6.98
C LYS A 89 -1.09 3.96 5.55
N PHE A 90 -1.32 2.88 4.80
CA PHE A 90 -1.91 3.03 3.46
C PHE A 90 -3.34 3.61 3.52
N GLN A 91 -4.13 3.27 4.54
CA GLN A 91 -5.43 3.90 4.78
C GLN A 91 -5.31 5.40 5.06
N GLU A 92 -4.35 5.81 5.89
CA GLU A 92 -4.05 7.22 6.16
C GLU A 92 -3.63 7.98 4.88
N VAL A 93 -2.89 7.33 3.99
CA VAL A 93 -2.53 7.90 2.67
C VAL A 93 -3.79 8.09 1.84
N MET A 94 -4.64 7.06 1.71
CA MET A 94 -5.89 7.10 0.94
C MET A 94 -6.87 8.18 1.41
N ASN A 95 -6.92 8.45 2.72
CA ASN A 95 -7.81 9.46 3.31
C ASN A 95 -7.41 10.91 3.02
N MET A 96 -6.35 11.15 2.23
CA MET A 96 -5.96 12.48 1.82
C MET A 96 -6.99 13.15 0.91
N LYS A 97 -7.28 14.43 1.20
CA LYS A 97 -8.12 15.25 0.34
C LYS A 97 -7.44 15.44 -1.02
N HIS A 98 -8.17 15.21 -2.11
CA HIS A 98 -7.66 15.34 -3.49
C HIS A 98 -6.50 14.39 -3.85
N ILE A 99 -6.37 13.24 -3.18
CA ILE A 99 -5.29 12.27 -3.43
C ILE A 99 -5.05 11.97 -4.91
N ARG A 100 -6.10 11.77 -5.72
CA ARG A 100 -5.97 11.51 -7.16
C ARG A 100 -5.29 12.65 -7.91
N LYS A 101 -5.66 13.89 -7.62
CA LYS A 101 -5.01 15.07 -8.22
C LYS A 101 -3.53 15.03 -7.85
N LEU A 102 -3.23 14.86 -6.58
CA LEU A 102 -1.86 14.94 -6.08
C LEU A 102 -0.98 13.82 -6.63
N TRP A 103 -1.48 12.60 -6.64
CA TRP A 103 -0.74 11.44 -7.15
C TRP A 103 -0.58 11.44 -8.68
N THR A 104 -1.51 12.07 -9.42
CA THR A 104 -1.44 12.16 -10.89
C THR A 104 -0.54 13.29 -11.36
N TYR A 105 -0.56 14.45 -10.70
CA TYR A 105 0.20 15.63 -11.13
C TYR A 105 1.64 15.66 -10.61
N TRP A 106 1.92 15.03 -9.46
CA TRP A 106 3.22 15.13 -8.79
C TRP A 106 4.01 13.82 -8.76
N SER A 107 3.65 12.89 -9.67
CA SER A 107 4.27 11.57 -9.91
C SER A 107 5.10 11.07 -8.74
N PHE A 108 4.46 10.38 -7.79
CA PHE A 108 5.23 9.71 -6.75
C PHE A 108 5.88 8.46 -7.35
N GLU A 109 7.20 8.52 -7.53
CA GLU A 109 7.97 7.54 -8.32
C GLU A 109 7.89 6.11 -7.76
N LEU A 110 7.58 5.93 -6.47
CA LEU A 110 7.58 4.61 -5.82
C LEU A 110 6.32 3.78 -6.06
N SER A 111 5.16 4.39 -6.27
CA SER A 111 3.91 3.65 -6.33
C SER A 111 2.81 4.44 -7.01
N THR A 112 1.98 3.78 -7.81
CA THR A 112 0.74 4.38 -8.29
C THR A 112 -0.34 4.33 -7.20
N LEU A 113 -1.42 5.09 -7.38
CA LEU A 113 -2.57 5.01 -6.49
C LEU A 113 -3.24 3.62 -6.53
N ASP A 114 -3.14 2.94 -7.67
CA ASP A 114 -3.63 1.57 -7.81
C ASP A 114 -2.84 0.59 -6.92
N ASP A 115 -1.53 0.78 -6.84
CA ASP A 115 -0.67 -0.05 -6.00
C ASP A 115 -0.98 0.20 -4.52
N ILE A 116 -1.24 1.45 -4.11
CA ILE A 116 -1.72 1.76 -2.75
C ILE A 116 -3.03 1.03 -2.42
N TYR A 117 -4.01 1.02 -3.34
CA TYR A 117 -5.26 0.30 -3.13
C TYR A 117 -5.03 -1.21 -2.99
N MET A 118 -4.14 -1.77 -3.81
CA MET A 118 -3.74 -3.17 -3.76
C MET A 118 -3.07 -3.51 -2.43
N TYR A 119 -2.03 -2.78 -2.04
CA TYR A 119 -1.28 -3.01 -0.81
C TYR A 119 -2.20 -2.91 0.40
N CYS A 120 -3.03 -1.85 0.48
CA CYS A 120 -3.96 -1.67 1.59
C CYS A 120 -4.98 -2.81 1.67
N THR A 121 -5.57 -3.20 0.54
CA THR A 121 -6.60 -4.26 0.53
C THR A 121 -6.05 -5.60 0.99
N TRP A 122 -4.89 -6.00 0.47
CA TRP A 122 -4.28 -7.29 0.81
C TRP A 122 -3.87 -7.34 2.29
N THR A 123 -3.20 -6.29 2.76
CA THR A 123 -2.76 -6.20 4.15
C THR A 123 -3.92 -6.06 5.13
N ALA A 124 -4.93 -5.22 4.82
CA ALA A 124 -6.12 -5.07 5.65
C ALA A 124 -6.88 -6.38 5.84
N ILE A 125 -7.17 -7.10 4.74
CA ILE A 125 -7.88 -8.39 4.84
C ILE A 125 -7.04 -9.42 5.60
N ALA A 126 -5.72 -9.42 5.42
CA ALA A 126 -4.83 -10.32 6.14
C ALA A 126 -4.84 -10.09 7.66
N THR A 127 -4.91 -8.84 8.14
CA THR A 127 -4.60 -8.53 9.54
C THR A 127 -5.59 -7.66 10.31
N MET A 128 -6.37 -6.79 9.67
CA MET A 128 -7.28 -5.85 10.37
C MET A 128 -8.60 -6.51 10.78
N SER A 129 -9.26 -6.08 11.84
CA SER A 129 -10.60 -6.56 12.22
C SER A 129 -11.65 -6.27 11.12
N ARG A 130 -12.79 -6.97 11.17
CA ARG A 130 -13.86 -6.74 10.16
C ARG A 130 -14.40 -5.30 10.19
N ARG A 131 -14.43 -4.67 11.36
CA ARG A 131 -14.83 -3.27 11.50
C ARG A 131 -13.85 -2.36 10.76
N GLU A 132 -12.55 -2.54 10.98
CA GLU A 132 -11.51 -1.77 10.30
C GLU A 132 -11.52 -2.01 8.79
N ILE A 133 -11.73 -3.26 8.33
CA ILE A 133 -11.90 -3.58 6.91
C ILE A 133 -13.09 -2.82 6.31
N GLN A 134 -14.19 -2.67 7.05
CA GLN A 134 -15.32 -1.85 6.60
C GLN A 134 -14.95 -0.36 6.53
N GLU A 135 -14.20 0.16 7.49
CA GLU A 135 -13.71 1.55 7.47
C GLU A 135 -12.82 1.81 6.25
N VAL A 136 -11.91 0.88 5.91
CA VAL A 136 -11.10 0.93 4.69
C VAL A 136 -11.98 0.96 3.43
N ALA A 137 -13.01 0.11 3.37
CA ALA A 137 -13.93 0.07 2.24
C ALA A 137 -14.71 1.38 2.08
N ASP A 138 -15.19 1.96 3.18
CA ASP A 138 -15.92 3.23 3.20
C ASP A 138 -15.03 4.40 2.76
N ASP A 139 -13.76 4.40 3.16
CA ASP A 139 -12.78 5.41 2.77
C ASP A 139 -12.44 5.34 1.27
N MET A 140 -12.28 4.14 0.72
CA MET A 140 -12.17 3.95 -0.74
C MET A 140 -13.41 4.45 -1.49
N ASP A 141 -14.60 4.35 -0.88
CA ASP A 141 -15.86 4.81 -1.45
C ASP A 141 -16.02 6.33 -1.44
N LYS A 142 -15.56 7.02 -0.39
CA LYS A 142 -15.55 8.49 -0.33
C LYS A 142 -14.74 9.11 -1.46
N ILE A 143 -13.61 8.50 -1.80
CA ILE A 143 -12.76 8.93 -2.94
C ILE A 143 -13.53 8.74 -4.26
N THR A 144 -14.27 7.64 -4.40
CA THR A 144 -15.01 7.30 -5.62
C THR A 144 -16.27 8.17 -5.81
N PHE A 145 -17.01 8.47 -4.74
CA PHE A 145 -18.30 9.18 -4.80
C PHE A 145 -18.16 10.69 -5.07
N LYS A 146 -17.18 11.37 -4.44
CA LYS A 146 -16.92 12.80 -4.68
C LYS A 146 -16.57 13.09 -6.14
N GLU A 147 -16.11 12.09 -6.88
CA GLU A 147 -15.69 12.22 -8.28
C GLU A 147 -16.74 11.77 -9.29
N ARG A 148 -17.74 10.94 -8.91
CA ARG A 148 -18.87 10.60 -9.80
C ARG A 148 -19.67 11.83 -10.23
N LYS A 149 -19.74 12.87 -9.38
CA LYS A 149 -20.43 14.13 -9.70
C LYS A 149 -19.72 15.00 -10.76
N LYS A 150 -18.47 14.68 -11.17
CA LYS A 150 -17.70 15.51 -12.11
C LYS A 150 -17.45 14.90 -13.48
N ILE A 151 -17.66 13.59 -13.68
CA ILE A 151 -17.30 12.92 -14.92
C ILE A 151 -18.42 11.96 -15.34
N GLU A 152 -19.38 12.50 -16.08
CA GLU A 152 -20.24 11.78 -17.02
C GLU A 152 -19.46 11.58 -18.33
N SER A 153 -18.44 10.71 -18.32
CA SER A 153 -17.86 10.23 -19.58
C SER A 153 -17.45 8.78 -19.45
N LYS A 154 -17.72 8.03 -20.51
CA LYS A 154 -17.96 6.58 -20.55
C LYS A 154 -16.73 5.69 -20.36
N GLU A 155 -15.58 6.19 -19.89
CA GLU A 155 -14.31 5.47 -20.13
C GLU A 155 -13.36 5.18 -18.96
N LYS A 156 -13.59 5.61 -17.71
CA LYS A 156 -12.57 5.40 -16.65
C LYS A 156 -13.12 5.08 -15.26
N LYS A 157 -13.49 3.83 -14.96
CA LYS A 157 -13.81 3.38 -13.57
C LYS A 157 -13.49 1.90 -13.22
N ARG A 158 -12.54 1.22 -13.88
CA ARG A 158 -12.33 -0.23 -13.64
C ARG A 158 -11.42 -0.59 -12.46
N VAL A 159 -10.52 0.29 -12.04
CA VAL A 159 -9.37 -0.12 -11.21
C VAL A 159 -9.66 -0.14 -9.70
N ASN A 160 -10.30 0.88 -9.12
CA ASN A 160 -10.71 0.88 -7.69
C ASN A 160 -11.83 -0.13 -7.39
N TYR A 161 -12.71 -0.41 -8.37
CA TYR A 161 -13.87 -1.29 -8.16
C TYR A 161 -13.46 -2.69 -7.73
N SER A 162 -12.34 -3.20 -8.26
CA SER A 162 -11.80 -4.53 -7.97
C SER A 162 -11.44 -4.72 -6.50
N TYR A 163 -10.67 -3.79 -5.93
CA TYR A 163 -10.25 -3.85 -4.53
C TYR A 163 -11.41 -3.62 -3.56
N ARG A 164 -12.27 -2.64 -3.87
CA ARG A 164 -13.51 -2.41 -3.13
C ARG A 164 -14.42 -3.64 -3.15
N TYR A 165 -14.57 -4.25 -4.32
CA TYR A 165 -15.37 -5.46 -4.48
C TYR A 165 -14.85 -6.55 -3.56
N MET A 166 -13.54 -6.79 -3.54
CA MET A 166 -12.93 -7.78 -2.64
C MET A 166 -13.22 -7.49 -1.15
N LEU A 167 -13.06 -6.24 -0.70
CA LEU A 167 -13.40 -5.84 0.68
C LEU A 167 -14.89 -6.08 0.99
N SER A 168 -15.78 -5.75 0.04
CA SER A 168 -17.23 -5.96 0.20
C SER A 168 -17.59 -7.45 0.27
N GLN A 169 -16.96 -8.30 -0.54
CA GLN A 169 -17.19 -9.75 -0.50
C GLN A 169 -16.69 -10.35 0.81
N TYR A 170 -15.56 -9.87 1.32
CA TYR A 170 -15.07 -10.25 2.64
C TYR A 170 -16.06 -9.89 3.75
N ASN A 171 -16.54 -8.64 3.80
CA ASN A 171 -17.49 -8.20 4.83
C ASN A 171 -18.85 -8.89 4.72
N ALA A 172 -19.29 -9.24 3.51
CA ALA A 172 -20.49 -10.04 3.25
C ALA A 172 -20.31 -11.54 3.59
N ARG A 173 -19.13 -11.96 4.07
CA ARG A 173 -18.75 -13.36 4.32
C ARG A 173 -18.80 -14.26 3.09
N ASN A 174 -18.71 -13.67 1.89
CA ASN A 174 -18.59 -14.40 0.64
C ASN A 174 -17.12 -14.73 0.34
N TYR A 175 -16.52 -15.56 1.19
CA TYR A 175 -15.08 -15.83 1.15
C TYR A 175 -14.62 -16.57 -0.09
N SER A 176 -15.47 -17.43 -0.67
CA SER A 176 -15.18 -18.10 -1.95
C SER A 176 -14.92 -17.09 -3.06
N GLU A 177 -15.75 -16.06 -3.12
CA GLU A 177 -15.62 -14.99 -4.11
C GLU A 177 -14.41 -14.08 -3.83
N CYS A 178 -14.16 -13.77 -2.55
CA CYS A 178 -12.97 -13.04 -2.13
C CYS A 178 -11.67 -13.75 -2.56
N ILE A 179 -11.56 -15.05 -2.31
CA ILE A 179 -10.38 -15.85 -2.68
C ILE A 179 -10.29 -16.03 -4.20
N ARG A 180 -11.42 -16.26 -4.89
CA ARG A 180 -11.45 -16.33 -6.36
C ARG A 180 -10.88 -15.06 -6.98
N PHE A 181 -11.31 -13.91 -6.48
CA PHE A 181 -10.87 -12.60 -6.97
C PHE A 181 -9.38 -12.38 -6.72
N LEU A 182 -8.91 -12.71 -5.51
CA LEU A 182 -7.50 -12.65 -5.14
C LEU A 182 -6.61 -13.47 -6.08
N HIS A 183 -7.01 -14.71 -6.36
CA HIS A 183 -6.27 -15.63 -7.21
C HIS A 183 -6.32 -15.24 -8.70
N GLN A 184 -7.48 -14.88 -9.23
CA GLN A 184 -7.67 -14.67 -10.67
C GLN A 184 -7.26 -13.28 -11.16
N GLN A 185 -7.44 -12.23 -10.35
CA GLN A 185 -7.22 -10.86 -10.81
C GLN A 185 -5.98 -10.20 -10.23
N LEU A 186 -5.63 -10.53 -8.99
CA LEU A 186 -4.65 -9.75 -8.25
C LEU A 186 -3.31 -10.47 -8.10
N GLN A 187 -3.27 -11.80 -8.10
CA GLN A 187 -2.02 -12.54 -7.89
C GLN A 187 -0.99 -12.31 -9.02
N ALA A 188 -1.42 -12.30 -10.28
CA ALA A 188 -0.51 -12.08 -11.41
C ALA A 188 0.09 -10.65 -11.41
N LYS A 189 -0.72 -9.65 -11.03
CA LYS A 189 -0.24 -8.27 -10.86
C LYS A 189 0.72 -8.18 -9.67
N ALA A 190 0.31 -8.71 -8.53
CA ALA A 190 1.07 -8.68 -7.28
C ALA A 190 2.45 -9.38 -7.40
N ARG A 191 2.54 -10.47 -8.16
CA ARG A 191 3.83 -11.17 -8.38
C ARG A 191 4.83 -10.37 -9.24
N ARG A 192 4.35 -9.40 -10.03
CA ARG A 192 5.21 -8.53 -10.84
C ARG A 192 5.53 -7.19 -10.14
N ASP A 193 4.94 -6.98 -8.98
CA ASP A 193 5.08 -5.75 -8.20
C ASP A 193 6.36 -5.79 -7.36
N ILE A 194 7.13 -4.70 -7.37
CA ILE A 194 8.45 -4.64 -6.73
C ILE A 194 8.35 -4.80 -5.21
N TYR A 195 7.27 -4.32 -4.59
CA TYR A 195 7.13 -4.34 -3.13
C TYR A 195 6.25 -5.47 -2.63
N LEU A 196 5.28 -5.93 -3.41
CA LEU A 196 4.34 -6.97 -3.00
C LEU A 196 4.78 -8.39 -3.39
N SER A 197 5.63 -8.55 -4.41
CA SER A 197 6.03 -9.88 -4.94
C SER A 197 6.56 -10.83 -3.87
N ASP A 198 7.45 -10.36 -3.01
CA ASP A 198 8.05 -11.12 -1.90
C ASP A 198 7.03 -11.48 -0.79
N HIS A 199 5.84 -10.89 -0.81
CA HIS A 199 4.81 -11.08 0.22
C HIS A 199 3.56 -11.78 -0.30
N VAL A 200 3.44 -12.02 -1.61
CA VAL A 200 2.23 -12.59 -2.23
C VAL A 200 1.83 -13.90 -1.56
N ASP A 201 2.76 -14.84 -1.45
CA ASP A 201 2.44 -16.19 -0.95
C ASP A 201 2.06 -16.16 0.53
N ARG A 202 2.75 -15.34 1.34
CA ARG A 202 2.45 -15.17 2.77
C ARG A 202 1.11 -14.49 3.00
N LEU A 203 0.83 -13.37 2.31
CA LEU A 203 -0.44 -12.66 2.43
C LEU A 203 -1.61 -13.50 1.93
N PHE A 204 -1.44 -14.22 0.82
CA PHE A 204 -2.45 -15.14 0.31
C PHE A 204 -2.78 -16.22 1.34
N HIS A 205 -1.75 -16.82 1.95
CA HIS A 205 -1.93 -17.82 3.00
C HIS A 205 -2.68 -17.25 4.21
N LEU A 206 -2.27 -16.09 4.73
CA LEU A 206 -2.94 -15.44 5.87
C LEU A 206 -4.42 -15.14 5.60
N ILE A 207 -4.73 -14.59 4.42
CA ILE A 207 -6.10 -14.30 4.00
C ILE A 207 -6.92 -15.59 3.95
N LYS A 208 -6.37 -16.65 3.34
CA LYS A 208 -7.03 -17.95 3.23
C LYS A 208 -7.30 -18.57 4.59
N GLU A 209 -6.30 -18.65 5.48
CA GLU A 209 -6.47 -19.18 6.83
C GLU A 209 -7.53 -18.43 7.62
N ARG A 210 -7.56 -17.11 7.46
CA ARG A 210 -8.57 -16.28 8.09
C ARG A 210 -9.98 -16.58 7.58
N CYS A 211 -10.16 -16.67 6.26
CA CYS A 211 -11.44 -17.07 5.65
C CYS A 211 -11.93 -18.44 6.16
N MET A 212 -11.02 -19.41 6.31
CA MET A 212 -11.34 -20.74 6.85
C MET A 212 -11.78 -20.68 8.33
N ARG A 213 -11.07 -19.90 9.16
CA ARG A 213 -11.44 -19.70 10.57
C ARG A 213 -12.80 -19.02 10.74
N GLU A 214 -13.12 -18.06 9.89
CA GLU A 214 -14.34 -17.26 9.99
C GLU A 214 -15.58 -17.92 9.35
N SER A 215 -15.41 -19.02 8.59
CA SER A 215 -16.53 -19.79 7.99
C SER A 215 -16.24 -21.28 7.88
N LYS A 216 -16.95 -22.07 8.69
CA LYS A 216 -16.97 -23.53 8.59
C LYS A 216 -17.44 -24.02 7.22
N LYS A 217 -18.38 -23.30 6.59
CA LYS A 217 -18.88 -23.61 5.24
C LYS A 217 -17.77 -23.49 4.20
N PHE A 218 -17.00 -22.41 4.25
CA PHE A 218 -15.86 -22.22 3.35
C PHE A 218 -14.79 -23.30 3.56
N CYS A 219 -14.51 -23.66 4.82
CA CYS A 219 -13.61 -24.75 5.15
C CYS A 219 -14.04 -26.07 4.48
N SER A 220 -15.32 -26.45 4.62
CA SER A 220 -15.84 -27.68 4.02
C SER A 220 -15.88 -27.64 2.48
N ASP A 221 -16.19 -26.48 1.89
CA ASP A 221 -16.22 -26.31 0.43
C ASP A 221 -14.79 -26.36 -0.14
N PHE A 222 -13.82 -25.82 0.59
CA PHE A 222 -12.41 -25.84 0.20
C PHE A 222 -11.80 -27.23 0.33
N GLU A 223 -12.06 -27.98 1.40
CA GLU A 223 -11.62 -29.37 1.57
C GLU A 223 -12.11 -30.26 0.42
N LYS A 224 -13.38 -30.10 0.01
CA LYS A 224 -13.96 -30.79 -1.14
C LYS A 224 -13.26 -30.42 -2.46
N LEU A 225 -12.98 -29.14 -2.68
CA LEU A 225 -12.25 -28.68 -3.87
C LEU A 225 -10.80 -29.18 -3.91
N SER A 226 -10.13 -29.22 -2.75
CA SER A 226 -8.74 -29.69 -2.61
C SER A 226 -8.61 -31.18 -2.92
N ALA A 227 -9.59 -31.98 -2.49
CA ALA A 227 -9.62 -33.43 -2.72
C ALA A 227 -9.85 -33.81 -4.20
N ILE A 228 -10.44 -32.90 -4.98
CA ILE A 228 -10.67 -33.08 -6.42
C ILE A 228 -9.42 -32.71 -7.24
N ILE A 229 -8.61 -31.75 -6.77
CA ILE A 229 -7.43 -31.26 -7.50
C ILE A 229 -6.20 -32.16 -7.27
N ASN A 230 -6.17 -32.91 -6.16
CA ASN A 230 -5.06 -33.79 -5.78
C ASN A 230 -5.30 -35.29 -6.08
N ASN A 231 -6.34 -35.63 -6.85
CA ASN A 231 -6.58 -36.94 -7.46
C ASN A 231 -6.53 -36.81 -8.98
#